data_AF-A0A5K7S8B3-F1
#
_entry.id   AF-A0A5K7S8B3-F1
#
_cell.length_a   1.000
_cell.length_b   1.000
_cell.length_c   1.000
_cell.angle_alpha   90.00
_cell.angle_beta   90.00
_cell.angle_gamma   90.00
#
_symmetry.space_group_name_H-M   'P 1'
#
loop_
_entity.id
_entity.type
_entity.pdbx_description
1 polymer ?
#
loop_
_entity_poly.entity_id
_entity_poly.type
_entity_poly.pdbx_seq_one_letter_code
_entity_poly.pdbx_strand_id
1 'polypeptide(L)'
;MEAFRKIYESFCEPLYRFAYSYLKDSFESEEIVQDVFLKVWEKRAEVDEQKSFKSYLYRITVNKIFNELKHRVVKQKYDQHLQNFDQTSIETPESSIQFQELNKKVEHLLTRLPEQQRNIFIMSRWKGLSNAEIADTLDLSIRTVENQIYRAAKFIKLHLNDDYPIGILLIVFSYQWI
;
A
#
# COMPACT_ATOMS: atom_id res chain seq x y z
N MET A 1 30.68 -6.02 1.94
CA MET A 1 29.95 -7.28 2.22
C MET A 1 29.41 -7.32 3.64
N GLU A 2 30.24 -7.13 4.68
CA GLU A 2 29.82 -7.30 6.09
C GLU A 2 28.69 -6.35 6.53
N ALA A 3 28.71 -5.07 6.14
CA ALA A 3 27.65 -4.12 6.48
C ALA A 3 26.29 -4.52 5.89
N PHE A 4 26.27 -4.98 4.62
CA PHE A 4 25.06 -5.47 3.98
C PHE A 4 24.53 -6.75 4.66
N ARG A 5 25.42 -7.65 5.04
CA ARG A 5 25.06 -8.86 5.80
C ARG A 5 24.39 -8.52 7.13
N LYS A 6 24.94 -7.58 7.91
CA LYS A 6 24.34 -7.13 9.18
C LYS A 6 22.95 -6.53 8.98
N ILE A 7 22.78 -5.77 7.90
CA ILE A 7 21.47 -5.22 7.51
C ILE A 7 20.50 -6.35 7.17
N TYR A 8 20.92 -7.33 6.36
CA TYR A 8 20.09 -8.47 6.00
C TYR A 8 19.64 -9.26 7.23
N GLU A 9 20.59 -9.65 8.09
CA GLU A 9 20.31 -10.39 9.33
C GLU A 9 19.36 -9.63 10.27
N SER A 10 19.43 -8.29 10.29
CA SER A 10 18.59 -7.46 11.15
C SER A 10 17.17 -7.24 10.62
N PHE A 11 16.98 -7.26 9.29
CA PHE A 11 15.72 -6.84 8.67
C PHE A 11 15.00 -7.92 7.86
N CYS A 12 15.66 -9.03 7.51
CA CYS A 12 15.04 -10.12 6.74
C CYS A 12 13.77 -10.65 7.43
N GLU A 13 13.90 -11.11 8.67
CA GLU A 13 12.78 -11.70 9.41
C GLU A 13 11.67 -10.67 9.72
N PRO A 14 11.95 -9.44 10.18
CA PRO A 14 10.91 -8.42 10.34
C PRO A 14 10.18 -8.04 9.04
N LEU A 15 10.88 -7.98 7.91
CA LEU A 15 10.27 -7.65 6.61
C LEU A 15 9.46 -8.83 6.06
N TYR A 16 9.94 -10.06 6.26
CA TYR A 16 9.20 -11.27 5.92
C TYR A 16 7.88 -11.34 6.67
N ARG A 17 7.91 -11.24 8.01
CA ARG A 17 6.69 -11.24 8.83
C ARG A 17 5.74 -10.11 8.45
N PHE A 18 6.29 -8.95 8.11
CA PHE A 18 5.51 -7.84 7.61
C PHE A 18 4.84 -8.20 6.28
N ALA A 19 5.56 -8.65 5.26
CA ALA A 19 5.00 -9.05 3.96
C ALA A 19 3.96 -10.18 4.09
N TYR A 20 4.28 -11.22 4.86
CA TYR A 20 3.41 -12.34 5.15
C TYR A 20 2.11 -11.91 5.81
N SER A 21 2.16 -10.90 6.69
CA SER A 21 0.94 -10.39 7.34
C SER A 21 -0.10 -9.87 6.34
N TYR A 22 0.32 -9.42 5.15
CA TYR A 22 -0.57 -8.95 4.07
C TYR A 22 -0.84 -10.03 3.02
N LEU A 23 0.20 -10.71 2.53
CA LEU A 23 0.06 -11.63 1.40
C LEU A 23 -0.51 -12.99 1.80
N LYS A 24 -0.31 -13.39 3.06
CA LYS A 24 -0.64 -14.72 3.58
C LYS A 24 -0.07 -15.87 2.73
N ASP A 25 1.01 -15.61 2.02
CA ASP A 25 1.69 -16.53 1.13
C ASP A 25 3.19 -16.49 1.44
N SER A 26 3.78 -17.63 1.78
CA SER A 26 5.19 -17.71 2.17
C SER A 26 6.13 -17.42 1.01
N PHE A 27 5.83 -17.95 -0.18
CA PHE A 27 6.69 -17.86 -1.35
C PHE A 27 6.79 -16.41 -1.83
N GLU A 28 5.66 -15.73 -2.02
CA GLU A 28 5.66 -14.32 -2.43
C GLU A 28 6.25 -13.41 -1.34
N SER A 29 6.06 -13.75 -0.07
CA SER A 29 6.66 -12.98 1.03
C SER A 29 8.18 -13.09 1.04
N GLU A 30 8.73 -14.28 0.79
CA GLU A 30 10.17 -14.48 0.62
C GLU A 30 10.70 -13.74 -0.61
N GLU A 31 10.01 -13.85 -1.74
CA GLU A 31 10.37 -13.17 -2.99
C GLU A 31 10.44 -11.65 -2.82
N ILE A 32 9.44 -11.05 -2.16
CA ILE A 32 9.45 -9.61 -1.85
C ILE A 32 10.66 -9.23 -1.01
N VAL A 33 11.01 -10.03 0.00
CA VAL A 33 12.15 -9.72 0.86
C VAL A 33 13.45 -9.80 0.07
N GLN A 34 13.64 -10.84 -0.75
CA GLN A 34 14.82 -10.98 -1.62
C GLN A 34 14.95 -9.77 -2.55
N ASP A 35 13.87 -9.39 -3.20
CA ASP A 35 13.81 -8.25 -4.10
C ASP A 35 14.09 -6.91 -3.43
N VAL A 36 13.61 -6.72 -2.19
CA VAL A 36 13.91 -5.51 -1.40
C VAL A 36 15.41 -5.40 -1.18
N PHE A 37 16.08 -6.48 -0.78
CA PHE A 37 17.52 -6.47 -0.53
C PHE A 37 18.33 -6.37 -1.82
N LEU A 38 17.87 -6.97 -2.92
CA LEU A 38 18.48 -6.78 -4.24
C LEU A 38 18.45 -5.30 -4.65
N LYS A 39 17.29 -4.66 -4.52
CA LYS A 39 17.12 -3.23 -4.85
C LYS A 39 17.97 -2.32 -3.97
N VAL A 40 18.10 -2.65 -2.69
CA VAL A 40 19.01 -1.96 -1.76
C VAL A 40 20.46 -2.11 -2.20
N TRP A 41 20.85 -3.32 -2.63
CA TRP A 41 22.20 -3.57 -3.12
C TRP A 41 22.52 -2.74 -4.36
N GLU A 42 21.61 -2.71 -5.34
CA GLU A 42 21.77 -1.96 -6.59
C GLU A 42 21.82 -0.44 -6.33
N LYS A 43 20.91 0.07 -5.50
CA LYS A 43 20.75 1.52 -5.23
C LYS A 43 21.52 2.02 -4.02
N ARG A 44 22.44 1.23 -3.46
CA ARG A 44 23.17 1.58 -2.23
C ARG A 44 23.88 2.94 -2.27
N ALA A 45 24.34 3.38 -3.46
CA ALA A 45 25.00 4.67 -3.64
C ALA A 45 24.03 5.87 -3.59
N GLU A 46 22.73 5.64 -3.78
CA GLU A 46 21.68 6.66 -3.74
C GLU A 46 21.02 6.77 -2.34
N VAL A 47 21.47 5.96 -1.37
CA VAL A 47 20.89 5.95 -0.03
C VAL A 47 21.30 7.22 0.71
N ASP A 48 20.29 8.03 1.04
CA ASP A 48 20.46 9.25 1.81
C ASP A 48 20.64 8.92 3.30
N GLU A 49 21.87 9.12 3.80
CA GLU A 49 22.26 8.85 5.19
C GLU A 49 21.51 9.74 6.20
N GLN A 50 20.93 10.86 5.78
CA GLN A 50 20.14 11.73 6.67
C GLN A 50 18.73 11.19 6.93
N LYS A 51 18.31 10.15 6.20
CA LYS A 51 16.98 9.54 6.33
C LYS A 51 17.03 8.19 7.03
N SER A 52 15.94 7.83 7.68
CA SER A 52 15.79 6.52 8.33
C SER A 52 15.87 5.38 7.31
N PHE A 53 16.94 4.60 7.37
CA PHE A 53 17.13 3.42 6.53
C PHE A 53 16.04 2.37 6.76
N LYS A 54 15.56 2.23 8.01
CA LYS A 54 14.40 1.38 8.34
C LYS A 54 13.17 1.82 7.56
N SER A 55 12.85 3.12 7.58
CA SER A 55 11.70 3.66 6.85
C SER A 55 11.84 3.48 5.34
N TYR A 56 13.07 3.56 4.81
CA TYR A 56 13.36 3.28 3.42
C TYR A 56 13.07 1.82 3.04
N LEU A 57 13.53 0.85 3.83
CA LEU A 57 13.25 -0.58 3.61
C LEU A 57 11.75 -0.88 3.58
N TYR A 58 11.04 -0.48 4.64
CA TYR A 58 9.59 -0.72 4.73
C TYR A 58 8.81 -0.04 3.60
N ARG A 59 9.26 1.12 3.10
CA ARG A 59 8.64 1.78 1.95
C ARG A 59 8.77 0.95 0.67
N ILE A 60 9.95 0.36 0.43
CA ILE A 60 10.14 -0.53 -0.74
C ILE A 60 9.26 -1.78 -0.60
N THR A 61 9.25 -2.39 0.59
CA THR A 61 8.45 -3.59 0.88
C THR A 61 6.96 -3.34 0.67
N VAL A 62 6.41 -2.24 1.20
CA VAL A 62 5.00 -1.86 1.00
C VAL A 62 4.67 -1.69 -0.47
N ASN A 63 5.53 -1.00 -1.24
CA ASN A 63 5.30 -0.81 -2.66
C ASN A 63 5.25 -2.14 -3.43
N LYS A 64 6.09 -3.10 -3.06
CA LYS A 64 6.09 -4.44 -3.66
C LYS A 64 4.85 -5.24 -3.28
N ILE A 65 4.48 -5.27 -2.00
CA ILE A 65 3.24 -5.91 -1.54
C ILE A 65 2.04 -5.36 -2.31
N PHE A 66 1.99 -4.03 -2.49
CA PHE A 66 0.91 -3.39 -3.24
C PHE A 66 0.88 -3.82 -4.70
N ASN A 67 2.04 -3.90 -5.36
CA ASN A 67 2.12 -4.37 -6.74
C ASN A 67 1.65 -5.82 -6.87
N GLU A 68 2.07 -6.71 -5.97
CA GLU A 68 1.63 -8.11 -5.98
C GLU A 68 0.13 -8.26 -5.74
N LEU A 69 -0.41 -7.56 -4.74
CA LEU A 69 -1.85 -7.56 -4.50
C LEU A 69 -2.63 -7.04 -5.71
N LYS A 70 -2.13 -6.00 -6.39
CA LYS A 70 -2.74 -5.50 -7.63
C LYS A 70 -2.69 -6.55 -8.75
N HIS A 71 -1.57 -7.24 -8.91
CA HIS A 71 -1.43 -8.32 -9.89
C HIS A 71 -2.37 -9.49 -9.59
N ARG A 72 -2.50 -9.90 -8.34
CA ARG A 72 -3.46 -10.93 -7.89
C ARG A 72 -4.89 -10.55 -8.25
N VAL A 73 -5.29 -9.30 -8.02
CA VAL A 73 -6.64 -8.83 -8.38
C VAL A 73 -6.87 -8.87 -9.89
N VAL A 74 -5.91 -8.40 -10.70
CA VAL A 74 -6.03 -8.46 -12.17
C VAL A 74 -6.11 -9.90 -12.66
N LYS A 75 -5.27 -10.78 -12.11
CA LYS A 75 -5.26 -12.21 -12.42
C LYS A 75 -6.58 -12.87 -12.02
N GLN A 76 -7.09 -12.60 -10.82
CA GLN A 76 -8.39 -13.07 -10.38
C GLN A 76 -9.53 -12.56 -11.25
N LYS A 77 -9.53 -11.29 -11.69
CA LYS A 77 -10.55 -10.77 -12.62
C LYS A 77 -10.47 -11.47 -13.98
N TYR A 78 -9.27 -11.74 -14.48
CA TYR A 78 -9.06 -12.48 -15.72
C TYR A 78 -9.50 -13.94 -15.58
N ASP A 79 -9.14 -14.58 -14.48
CA ASP A 79 -9.51 -15.95 -14.14
C ASP A 79 -11.03 -16.05 -13.91
N GLN A 80 -11.68 -15.06 -13.29
CA GLN A 80 -13.14 -14.98 -13.15
C GLN A 80 -13.85 -14.72 -14.48
N HIS A 81 -13.27 -13.93 -15.38
CA HIS A 81 -13.77 -13.79 -16.75
C HIS A 81 -13.69 -15.12 -17.52
N LEU A 82 -12.68 -15.95 -17.27
CA LEU A 82 -12.59 -17.31 -17.78
C LEU A 82 -13.50 -18.31 -17.03
N GLN A 83 -13.67 -18.14 -15.72
CA GLN A 83 -14.45 -19.01 -14.81
C GLN A 83 -15.94 -18.66 -14.73
N ASN A 84 -16.43 -17.63 -15.41
CA ASN A 84 -17.88 -17.46 -15.64
C ASN A 84 -18.49 -18.58 -16.51
N PHE A 85 -17.72 -19.63 -16.80
CA PHE A 85 -18.20 -20.93 -17.23
C PHE A 85 -18.41 -21.97 -16.11
N ASP A 86 -17.87 -21.82 -14.90
CA ASP A 86 -18.10 -22.78 -13.79
C ASP A 86 -17.82 -22.20 -12.38
N GLN A 87 -18.92 -21.96 -11.65
CA GLN A 87 -19.16 -22.04 -10.19
C GLN A 87 -18.13 -21.54 -9.15
N THR A 88 -18.58 -20.53 -8.38
CA THR A 88 -18.38 -20.26 -6.92
C THR A 88 -17.04 -20.61 -6.26
N SER A 89 -16.30 -19.58 -5.84
CA SER A 89 -15.20 -19.71 -4.88
C SER A 89 -15.44 -18.88 -3.61
N ILE A 90 -15.03 -19.47 -2.50
CA ILE A 90 -15.38 -19.19 -1.10
C ILE A 90 -14.58 -17.98 -0.56
N GLU A 91 -15.26 -16.91 -0.16
CA GLU A 91 -14.71 -15.87 0.73
C GLU A 91 -15.26 -16.07 2.16
N THR A 92 -14.39 -16.01 3.17
CA THR A 92 -14.80 -16.18 4.57
C THR A 92 -15.62 -14.97 5.08
N PRO A 93 -16.83 -15.16 5.64
CA PRO A 93 -17.76 -14.08 5.99
C PRO A 93 -17.25 -13.07 7.02
N GLU A 94 -16.42 -13.46 8.00
CA GLU A 94 -15.94 -12.51 9.02
C GLU A 94 -15.00 -11.44 8.47
N SER A 95 -14.21 -11.77 7.43
CA SER A 95 -13.25 -10.83 6.84
C SER A 95 -13.95 -9.74 6.02
N SER A 96 -15.05 -10.07 5.35
CA SER A 96 -15.80 -9.14 4.50
C SER A 96 -16.61 -8.12 5.31
N ILE A 97 -17.16 -8.51 6.48
CA ILE A 97 -17.96 -7.62 7.33
C ILE A 97 -17.10 -6.54 7.99
N GLN A 98 -15.98 -6.92 8.63
CA GLN A 98 -15.06 -5.95 9.26
C GLN A 98 -14.50 -4.98 8.22
N PHE A 99 -14.24 -5.50 7.02
CA PHE A 99 -13.76 -4.73 5.90
C PHE A 99 -14.79 -3.70 5.39
N GLN A 100 -16.06 -4.11 5.23
CA GLN A 100 -17.14 -3.21 4.82
C GLN A 100 -17.42 -2.09 5.82
N GLU A 101 -17.40 -2.38 7.12
CA GLU A 101 -17.57 -1.35 8.15
C GLU A 101 -16.45 -0.30 8.12
N LEU A 102 -15.24 -0.77 7.85
CA LEU A 102 -14.06 0.07 7.77
C LEU A 102 -14.06 0.96 6.52
N ASN A 103 -14.49 0.43 5.37
CA ASN A 103 -14.74 1.21 4.15
C ASN A 103 -15.74 2.33 4.40
N LYS A 104 -16.89 2.03 5.03
CA LYS A 104 -17.92 3.04 5.35
C LYS A 104 -17.37 4.14 6.25
N LYS A 105 -16.54 3.79 7.24
CA LYS A 105 -15.86 4.77 8.10
C LYS A 105 -14.93 5.66 7.29
N VAL A 106 -14.13 5.10 6.38
CA VAL A 106 -13.22 5.88 5.53
C VAL A 106 -13.98 6.79 4.56
N GLU A 107 -15.01 6.29 3.88
CA GLU A 107 -15.86 7.12 3.01
C GLU A 107 -16.45 8.30 3.78
N HIS A 108 -16.98 8.05 4.98
CA HIS A 108 -17.50 9.10 5.85
C HIS A 108 -16.42 10.13 6.22
N LEU A 109 -15.20 9.69 6.55
CA LEU A 109 -14.08 10.59 6.84
C LEU A 109 -13.65 11.40 5.63
N LEU A 110 -13.68 10.82 4.42
CA LEU A 110 -13.41 11.56 3.18
C LEU A 110 -14.40 12.70 2.97
N THR A 111 -15.67 12.55 3.36
CA THR A 111 -16.66 13.65 3.26
C THR A 111 -16.32 14.84 4.15
N ARG A 112 -15.50 14.65 5.19
CA ARG A 112 -15.07 15.70 6.13
C ARG A 112 -13.80 16.43 5.70
N LEU A 113 -13.12 15.96 4.66
CA LEU A 113 -11.96 16.64 4.10
C LEU A 113 -12.41 17.83 3.23
N PRO A 114 -11.62 18.92 3.19
CA PRO A 114 -11.77 19.97 2.18
C PRO A 114 -11.82 19.39 0.76
N GLU A 115 -12.66 19.96 -0.10
CA GLU A 115 -12.97 19.40 -1.41
C GLU A 115 -11.74 19.12 -2.28
N GLN A 116 -10.82 20.09 -2.37
CA GLN A 116 -9.59 19.93 -3.16
C GLN A 116 -8.69 18.83 -2.60
N GLN A 117 -8.59 18.73 -1.28
CA GLN A 117 -7.80 17.71 -0.61
C GLN A 117 -8.41 16.31 -0.81
N ARG A 118 -9.73 16.21 -0.70
CA ARG A 118 -10.48 14.99 -1.02
C ARG A 118 -10.26 14.58 -2.48
N ASN A 119 -10.38 15.52 -3.42
CA ASN A 119 -10.21 15.25 -4.85
C ASN A 119 -8.79 14.75 -5.16
N ILE A 120 -7.75 15.40 -4.62
CA ILE A 120 -6.36 14.96 -4.76
C ILE A 120 -6.16 13.55 -4.19
N PHE A 121 -6.71 13.28 -3.01
CA PHE A 121 -6.63 11.97 -2.40
C PHE A 121 -7.33 10.90 -3.26
N ILE A 122 -8.51 11.21 -3.80
CA ILE A 122 -9.26 10.35 -4.72
C ILE A 122 -8.48 10.09 -6.02
N MET A 123 -7.91 11.13 -6.63
CA MET A 123 -7.12 11.00 -7.85
C MET A 123 -5.89 10.11 -7.64
N SER A 124 -5.22 10.25 -6.50
CA SER A 124 -4.08 9.39 -6.14
C SER A 124 -4.51 7.97 -5.83
N ARG A 125 -5.60 7.77 -5.08
CA ARG A 125 -5.96 6.46 -4.51
C ARG A 125 -6.94 5.65 -5.35
N TRP A 126 -8.00 6.28 -5.86
CA TRP A 126 -9.01 5.61 -6.69
C TRP A 126 -8.63 5.64 -8.17
N LYS A 127 -8.12 6.76 -8.67
CA LYS A 127 -7.71 6.89 -10.09
C LYS A 127 -6.28 6.43 -10.36
N GLY A 128 -5.47 6.18 -9.32
CA GLY A 128 -4.12 5.65 -9.44
C GLY A 128 -3.10 6.60 -10.08
N LEU A 129 -3.41 7.90 -10.14
CA LEU A 129 -2.53 8.90 -10.74
C LEU A 129 -1.32 9.16 -9.85
N SER A 130 -0.16 9.32 -10.48
CA SER A 130 1.07 9.77 -9.82
C SER A 130 0.94 11.22 -9.34
N ASN A 131 1.76 11.59 -8.36
CA ASN A 131 1.77 12.98 -7.87
C ASN A 131 2.08 13.99 -8.99
N ALA A 132 2.86 13.60 -9.99
CA ALA A 132 3.15 14.40 -11.18
C ALA A 132 1.91 14.56 -12.06
N GLU A 133 1.22 13.47 -12.41
CA GLU A 133 0.00 13.53 -13.21
C GLU A 133 -1.12 14.34 -12.54
N ILE A 134 -1.25 14.24 -11.20
CA ILE A 134 -2.22 15.05 -10.44
C ILE A 134 -1.82 16.52 -10.42
N ALA A 135 -0.53 16.80 -10.25
CA ALA A 135 0.02 18.15 -10.28
C ALA A 135 -0.28 18.82 -11.63
N ASP A 136 -0.02 18.12 -12.73
CA ASP A 136 -0.31 18.59 -14.08
C ASP A 136 -1.81 18.76 -14.32
N THR A 137 -2.64 17.81 -13.86
CA THR A 137 -4.10 17.86 -14.05
C THR A 137 -4.77 19.02 -13.32
N LEU A 138 -4.23 19.40 -12.14
CA LEU A 138 -4.82 20.42 -11.28
C LEU A 138 -4.08 21.76 -11.32
N ASP A 139 -3.06 21.88 -12.18
CA ASP A 139 -2.15 23.04 -12.25
C ASP A 139 -1.56 23.40 -10.87
N LEU A 140 -1.03 22.38 -10.18
CA LEU A 140 -0.42 22.49 -8.86
C LEU A 140 1.04 22.04 -8.90
N SER A 141 1.83 22.44 -7.90
CA SER A 141 3.15 21.83 -7.72
C SER A 141 3.04 20.39 -7.19
N ILE A 142 3.96 19.51 -7.59
CA ILE A 142 4.09 18.14 -7.04
C ILE A 142 4.14 18.18 -5.50
N ARG A 143 4.86 19.16 -4.94
CA ARG A 143 4.98 19.36 -3.49
C ARG A 143 3.64 19.71 -2.83
N THR A 144 2.78 20.46 -3.51
CA THR A 144 1.42 20.75 -3.05
C THR A 144 0.60 19.47 -3.01
N VAL A 145 0.66 18.65 -4.06
CA VAL A 145 -0.04 17.36 -4.13
C VAL A 145 0.41 16.42 -3.00
N GLU A 146 1.72 16.27 -2.80
CA GLU A 146 2.29 15.47 -1.70
C GLU A 146 1.79 15.94 -0.32
N ASN A 147 1.80 17.25 -0.08
CA ASN A 147 1.32 17.83 1.17
C ASN A 147 -0.17 17.58 1.40
N GLN A 148 -1.00 17.67 0.35
CA GLN A 148 -2.43 17.43 0.45
C GLN A 148 -2.73 15.95 0.74
N ILE A 149 -2.02 15.03 0.06
CA ILE A 149 -2.11 13.58 0.32
C ILE A 149 -1.67 13.26 1.75
N TYR A 150 -0.55 13.83 2.20
CA TYR A 150 -0.04 13.62 3.56
C TYR A 150 -1.07 14.07 4.61
N ARG A 151 -1.61 15.29 4.45
CA ARG A 151 -2.61 15.83 5.37
C ARG A 151 -3.90 14.99 5.38
N ALA A 152 -4.32 14.45 4.22
CA ALA A 152 -5.51 13.62 4.11
C ALA A 152 -5.30 12.28 4.83
N ALA A 153 -4.17 11.62 4.57
CA ALA A 153 -3.80 10.38 5.24
C ALA A 153 -3.66 10.56 6.76
N LYS A 154 -3.07 11.68 7.21
CA LYS A 154 -2.96 12.02 8.63
C LYS A 154 -4.33 12.22 9.28
N PHE A 155 -5.24 12.93 8.60
CA PHE A 155 -6.61 13.14 9.07
C PHE A 155 -7.35 11.81 9.23
N ILE A 156 -7.33 10.96 8.20
CA ILE A 156 -8.03 9.67 8.22
C ILE A 156 -7.44 8.76 9.31
N LYS A 157 -6.11 8.74 9.48
CA LYS A 157 -5.45 8.02 10.56
C LYS A 157 -5.87 8.49 11.94
N LEU A 158 -5.96 9.80 12.18
CA LEU A 158 -6.34 10.36 13.49
C LEU A 158 -7.76 9.99 13.90
N HIS A 159 -8.65 9.72 12.94
CA HIS A 159 -10.07 9.48 13.19
C HIS A 159 -10.46 7.99 13.04
N LEU A 160 -9.50 7.13 12.71
CA LEU A 160 -9.62 5.69 12.84
C LEU A 160 -8.89 5.30 14.14
N ASN A 161 -9.63 4.79 15.13
CA ASN A 161 -9.10 4.40 16.45
C ASN A 161 -7.84 3.52 16.37
N ASP A 162 -7.06 3.49 17.46
CA ASP A 162 -5.79 2.76 17.62
C ASP A 162 -5.85 1.25 17.33
N ASP A 163 -7.06 0.67 17.20
CA ASP A 163 -7.28 -0.73 16.84
C ASP A 163 -6.87 -1.07 15.40
N TYR A 164 -6.64 -0.07 14.55
CA TYR A 164 -6.25 -0.29 13.15
C TYR A 164 -4.78 0.09 12.91
N PRO A 165 -3.85 -0.88 12.79
CA PRO A 165 -2.48 -0.58 12.36
C PRO A 165 -2.46 0.20 11.04
N ILE A 166 -1.42 1.01 10.84
CA ILE A 166 -1.22 1.84 9.64
C ILE A 166 -1.32 1.01 8.34
N GLY A 167 -1.03 -0.28 8.42
CA GLY A 167 -1.23 -1.25 7.34
C GLY A 167 -2.69 -1.44 6.91
N ILE A 168 -3.63 -1.39 7.84
CA ILE A 168 -5.06 -1.57 7.57
C ILE A 168 -5.64 -0.36 6.83
N LEU A 169 -5.18 0.86 7.12
CA LEU A 169 -5.49 2.03 6.28
C LEU A 169 -5.15 1.74 4.81
N LEU A 170 -3.97 1.17 4.54
CA LEU A 170 -3.53 0.84 3.18
C LEU A 170 -4.40 -0.26 2.52
N ILE A 171 -4.98 -1.17 3.29
CA ILE A 171 -5.91 -2.22 2.83
C ILE A 171 -7.31 -1.64 2.53
N VAL A 172 -7.80 -0.71 3.34
CA VAL A 172 -9.08 -0.01 3.09
C VAL A 172 -8.99 0.84 1.82
N PHE A 173 -7.83 1.46 1.61
CA PHE A 173 -7.53 2.18 0.39
C PHE A 173 -7.24 1.28 -0.83
N SER A 174 -7.19 -0.06 -0.69
CA SER A 174 -6.97 -1.01 -1.80
C SER A 174 -8.23 -1.76 -2.26
N TYR A 175 -9.33 -1.71 -1.51
CA TYR A 175 -10.50 -2.56 -1.76
C TYR A 175 -11.70 -1.82 -2.40
N GLN A 176 -11.58 -0.53 -2.70
CA GLN A 176 -12.45 0.14 -3.69
C GLN A 176 -11.93 -0.03 -5.14
N TRP A 177 -11.03 -0.99 -5.34
CA TRP A 177 -10.60 -1.52 -6.65
C TRP A 177 -11.38 -2.79 -7.05
N ILE A 178 -12.66 -2.85 -6.67
CA ILE A 178 -13.70 -3.63 -7.35
C ILE A 178 -14.44 -2.65 -8.26
#